data_AF-A0A1Q8YGR1-F1
#
_entry.id   AF-A0A1Q8YGR1-F1
#
_cell.length_a   1.000
_cell.length_b   1.000
_cell.length_c   1.000
_cell.angle_alpha   90.00
_cell.angle_beta   90.00
_cell.angle_gamma   90.00
#
_symmetry.space_group_name_H-M   'P 1'
#
loop_
_entity.id
_entity.type
_entity.pdbx_description
1 polymer ?
#
loop_
_entity_poly.entity_id
_entity_poly.type
_entity_poly.pdbx_seq_one_letter_code
_entity_poly.pdbx_strand_id
1 'polypeptide(L)' 'MYLSTLRSHIEAMGGGLEVISCFPDGTVKISNFAELGKFVAS' A
#
# COMPACT_ATOMS: atom_id res chain seq x y z
N MET A 1 -7.97 -12.28 0.64
CA MET A 1 -6.94 -12.13 -0.42
C MET A 1 -5.78 -11.37 0.20
N TYR A 2 -4.54 -11.87 0.10
CA TYR A 2 -3.38 -11.21 0.73
C TYR A 2 -2.72 -10.23 -0.24
N LEU A 3 -2.31 -9.07 0.27
CA LEU A 3 -1.61 -8.05 -0.53
C LEU A 3 -0.33 -8.62 -1.15
N SER A 4 0.34 -9.55 -0.47
CA SER A 4 1.50 -10.29 -0.99
C SER A 4 1.16 -11.08 -2.25
N THR A 5 0.04 -11.80 -2.28
CA THR A 5 -0.39 -12.59 -3.44
C THR A 5 -0.73 -11.70 -4.63
N LEU A 6 -1.40 -10.57 -4.40
CA LEU A 6 -1.74 -9.61 -5.45
C LEU A 6 -0.49 -8.96 -6.04
N ARG A 7 0.46 -8.57 -5.19
CA ARG A 7 1.74 -8.00 -5.59
C ARG A 7 2.52 -8.94 -6.51
N SER A 8 2.72 -10.19 -6.08
CA SER A 8 3.43 -11.19 -6.88
C SER A 8 2.77 -11.44 -8.24
N HIS A 9 1.45 -11.39 -8.31
CA HIS A 9 0.73 -11.56 -9.56
C HIS A 9 0.95 -10.39 -10.53
N ILE A 10 0.87 -9.15 -10.05
CA ILE A 10 1.10 -7.94 -10.87
C ILE A 10 2.56 -7.86 -11.34
N GLU A 11 3.51 -8.19 -10.46
CA GLU A 11 4.94 -8.24 -10.79
C GLU A 11 5.23 -9.31 -11.84
N ALA A 12 4.58 -10.47 -11.78
CA ALA A 12 4.71 -11.52 -12.79
C ALA A 12 4.20 -11.11 -14.18
N MET A 13 3.33 -10.09 -14.26
CA MET A 13 2.88 -9.48 -15.51
C MET A 13 3.78 -8.33 -15.98
N GLY A 14 4.86 -8.03 -15.26
CA GLY A 14 5.76 -6.90 -15.53
C GLY A 14 5.23 -5.55 -15.04
N GLY A 15 4.17 -5.55 -14.21
CA GLY A 15 3.60 -4.35 -13.60
C GLY A 15 4.18 -4.04 -12.23
N GLY A 16 3.92 -2.83 -11.73
CA GLY A 16 4.18 -2.43 -10.35
C GLY A 16 2.87 -2.23 -9.58
N LEU A 17 2.84 -2.65 -8.32
CA LEU A 17 1.72 -2.35 -7.42
C LEU A 17 2.06 -1.14 -6.54
N GLU A 18 1.32 -0.05 -6.70
CA GLU A 18 1.33 1.08 -5.77
C GLU A 18 0.12 1.01 -4.84
N VAL A 19 0.31 1.38 -3.57
CA VAL A 19 -0.78 1.52 -2.59
C VAL A 19 -0.85 2.98 -2.17
N ILE A 20 -2.03 3.57 -2.30
CA ILE A 20 -2.27 5.00 -2.09
C ILE A 20 -3.45 5.15 -1.14
N SER A 21 -3.26 5.94 -0.08
CA SER A 21 -4.36 6.45 0.73
C SER A 21 -4.84 7.76 0.13
N CYS A 22 -6.14 7.84 -0.17
CA CYS A 22 -6.78 9.02 -0.74
C CYS A 22 -7.62 9.71 0.33
N PHE A 23 -7.32 10.97 0.57
CA PHE A 23 -8.03 11.85 1.50
C PHE A 23 -8.59 13.06 0.74
N PRO A 24 -9.59 13.77 1.29
CA PRO A 24 -10.15 14.96 0.64
C PRO A 24 -9.12 16.06 0.34
N ASP A 25 -8.04 16.13 1.11
CA ASP A 25 -6.98 17.13 1.03
C ASP A 25 -5.72 16.65 0.30
N GLY A 26 -5.62 15.36 -0.03
CA GLY A 26 -4.46 14.85 -0.75
C GLY A 26 -4.35 13.34 -0.81
N THR A 27 -3.27 12.87 -1.45
CA THR A 27 -2.96 11.45 -1.58
C THR A 27 -1.59 11.16 -0.96
N VAL A 28 -1.50 10.05 -0.24
CA VAL A 28 -0.27 9.59 0.41
C VAL A 28 0.09 8.21 -0.15
N LYS A 29 1.29 8.09 -0.73
CA LYS A 29 1.82 6.80 -1.16
C LYS A 29 2.31 6.00 0.05
N ILE A 30 1.89 4.75 0.16
CA ILE A 30 2.33 3.83 1.22
C ILE A 30 3.55 3.06 0.73
N SER A 31 4.73 3.43 1.22
CA SER A 31 6.02 2.82 0.82
C SER A 31 6.41 1.61 1.69
N ASN A 32 5.83 1.48 2.89
CA ASN A 32 6.13 0.41 3.84
C ASN A 32 4.91 0.09 4.72
N PHE A 33 4.57 -1.20 4.82
CA PHE A 33 3.47 -1.69 5.65
C PHE A 33 3.88 -1.95 7.11
N ALA A 34 5.18 -1.94 7.42
CA ALA A 34 5.68 -2.20 8.77
C ALA A 34 5.23 -1.14 9.81
N GLU A 35 4.70 -0.01 9.36
CA GLU A 35 4.20 1.07 10.23
C GLU A 35 2.69 1.05 10.42
N LEU A 36 1.95 0.15 9.73
CA LEU A 36 0.52 -0.04 9.99
C LEU A 36 0.32 -0.55 11.42
N GLY A 37 -0.22 0.29 12.29
CA GLY A 37 -0.45 0.02 13.71
C GLY A 37 0.33 0.89 14.68
N LYS A 38 1.30 1.69 14.20
CA LYS A 38 2.02 2.67 15.05
C LYS A 38 1.31 4.02 15.18
N PHE A 39 0.36 4.32 14.31
CA PHE A 39 -0.49 5.51 14.42
C PHE A 39 -1.69 5.22 15.32
N VAL A 40 -1.44 5.05 16.62
CA VAL A 40 -2.48 5.34 17.63
C VAL A 40 -2.33 6.81 17.95
N ALA A 41 -3.37 7.58 17.61
CA ALA A 41 -3.41 9.04 17.72
C ALA A 41 -2.99 9.52 19.11
N SER A 42 -2.11 10.53 19.13
CA SER A 42 -1.87 11.40 20.29
C SER A 42 -2.85 12.57 20.27
#